data_AF-A0A0R3UG23-F1
#
_entry.id   AF-A0A0R3UG23-F1
#
_cell.length_a   1.000
_cell.length_b   1.000
_cell.length_c   1.000
_cell.angle_alpha   90.00
_cell.angle_beta   90.00
_cell.angle_gamma   90.00
#
_symmetry.space_group_name_H-M   'P 1'
#
loop_
_entity.id
_entity.type
_entity.pdbx_description
1 polymer ?
#
loop_
_entity_poly.entity_id
_entity_poly.type
_entity_poly.pdbx_seq_one_letter_code
_entity_poly.pdbx_strand_id
1 'polypeptide(L)'
;MVEDEASGSSDGPKINPYKMGTYDLVRMRINKLMEKPDVPVVIPESSRKKQPKAPPDFVRNVWGSAAGVGSGDFHIYRGIRRREYARLEFIEQQAKEKAKADAFNAEHEEKNRAIEEKTAKKRAKRQKRKAALKRKRRGLIP
;
A
#
# COMPACT_ATOMS: atom_id res chain seq x y z
N MET A 1 46.75 0.62 30.78
CA MET A 1 46.49 -0.81 31.01
C MET A 1 45.09 -1.03 30.49
N VAL A 2 45.00 -1.45 29.23
CA VAL A 2 43.74 -1.60 28.49
C VAL A 2 43.29 -3.04 28.74
N GLU A 3 42.13 -3.22 29.34
CA GLU A 3 41.54 -4.55 29.54
C GLU A 3 40.81 -4.95 28.25
N ASP A 4 41.27 -6.04 27.64
CA ASP A 4 40.70 -6.64 26.44
C ASP A 4 39.36 -7.32 26.76
N GLU A 5 38.28 -6.81 26.16
CA GLU A 5 36.93 -7.37 26.19
C GLU A 5 36.90 -8.77 25.55
N ALA A 6 36.42 -9.75 26.31
CA ALA A 6 36.31 -11.14 25.90
C ALA A 6 35.43 -11.29 24.64
N SER A 7 36.04 -11.74 23.55
CA SER A 7 35.36 -12.12 22.32
C SER A 7 34.44 -13.32 22.55
N GLY A 8 33.13 -13.07 22.64
CA GLY A 8 32.11 -14.11 22.72
C GLY A 8 32.16 -15.04 21.50
N SER A 9 32.48 -16.32 21.73
CA SER A 9 32.52 -17.36 20.71
C SER A 9 31.13 -17.59 20.10
N SER A 10 30.95 -17.25 18.82
CA SER A 10 29.73 -17.54 18.06
C SER A 10 29.74 -18.98 17.53
N ASP A 11 29.79 -19.99 18.40
CA ASP A 11 29.67 -21.40 18.00
C ASP A 11 28.31 -21.96 18.45
N GLY A 12 27.25 -21.45 17.83
CA GLY A 12 25.90 -21.98 17.96
C GLY A 12 25.63 -23.06 16.90
N PRO A 13 24.72 -24.02 17.17
CA PRO A 13 24.37 -25.04 16.17
C PRO A 13 23.92 -24.36 14.88
N LYS A 14 24.51 -24.76 13.74
CA LYS A 14 24.17 -24.23 12.41
C LYS A 14 22.75 -24.65 12.04
N ILE A 15 21.79 -23.80 12.35
CA ILE A 15 20.37 -24.04 12.05
C ILE A 15 20.16 -23.96 10.54
N ASN A 16 19.68 -25.03 9.92
CA ASN A 16 19.40 -25.05 8.50
C ASN A 16 18.17 -24.16 8.18
N PRO A 17 18.33 -23.07 7.40
CA PRO A 17 17.27 -22.10 7.17
C PRO A 17 16.06 -22.66 6.43
N TYR A 18 16.20 -23.79 5.73
CA TYR A 18 15.14 -24.43 4.94
C TYR A 18 14.24 -25.40 5.74
N LYS A 19 14.56 -25.66 7.02
CA LYS A 19 13.79 -26.59 7.87
C LYS A 19 13.05 -25.88 9.02
N MET A 20 13.01 -24.56 9.01
CA MET A 20 12.45 -23.75 10.09
C MET A 20 10.95 -23.54 9.92
N GLY A 21 10.19 -23.66 11.02
CA GLY A 21 8.77 -23.34 11.05
C GLY A 21 8.50 -21.83 11.05
N THR A 22 7.23 -21.45 10.90
CA THR A 22 6.80 -20.03 10.98
C THR A 22 7.20 -19.40 12.32
N TYR A 23 7.07 -20.16 13.42
CA TYR A 23 7.46 -19.74 14.76
C TYR A 23 8.96 -19.51 14.89
N ASP A 24 9.80 -20.35 14.29
CA ASP A 24 11.25 -20.22 14.35
C ASP A 24 11.72 -18.97 13.58
N LEU A 25 11.12 -18.68 12.43
CA LEU A 25 11.41 -17.46 11.66
C LEU A 25 11.05 -16.19 12.43
N VAL A 26 9.93 -16.18 13.13
CA VAL A 26 9.51 -15.06 13.99
C VAL A 26 10.45 -14.92 15.18
N ARG A 27 10.77 -16.04 15.86
CA ARG A 27 11.72 -16.06 16.99
C ARG A 27 13.08 -15.49 16.61
N MET A 28 13.63 -15.88 15.45
CA MET A 28 14.90 -15.31 14.96
C MET A 28 14.82 -13.80 14.70
N ARG A 29 13.74 -13.32 14.08
CA ARG A 29 13.54 -11.87 13.84
C ARG A 29 13.41 -11.10 15.14
N ILE A 30 12.70 -11.64 16.13
CA ILE A 30 12.55 -11.02 17.45
C ILE A 30 13.91 -10.97 18.16
N ASN A 31 14.65 -12.08 18.21
CA ASN A 31 15.98 -12.11 18.82
C ASN A 31 16.90 -11.04 18.21
N LYS A 32 16.92 -10.93 16.87
CA LYS A 32 17.70 -9.92 16.16
C LYS A 32 17.28 -8.47 16.48
N LEU A 33 15.99 -8.23 16.72
CA LEU A 33 15.50 -6.91 17.15
C LEU A 33 15.90 -6.61 18.60
N MET A 34 15.94 -7.63 19.46
CA MET A 34 16.27 -7.49 20.89
C MET A 34 17.78 -7.40 21.16
N GLU A 35 18.65 -7.81 20.23
CA GLU A 35 20.10 -7.65 20.32
C GLU A 35 20.54 -6.18 20.44
N LYS A 36 19.75 -5.24 19.90
CA LYS A 36 20.05 -3.80 19.91
C LYS A 36 18.78 -2.97 20.18
N PRO A 37 18.34 -2.88 21.45
CA PRO A 37 17.09 -2.19 21.79
C PRO A 37 17.16 -0.66 21.61
N ASP A 38 18.36 -0.08 21.64
CA ASP A 38 18.55 1.37 21.53
C ASP A 38 18.43 1.90 20.09
N VAL A 39 18.49 1.03 19.08
CA VAL A 39 18.39 1.42 17.66
C VAL A 39 16.92 1.52 17.26
N PRO A 40 16.43 2.69 16.81
CA PRO A 40 15.04 2.82 16.38
C PRO A 40 14.77 1.94 15.14
N VAL A 41 13.69 1.17 15.22
CA VAL A 41 13.25 0.30 14.11
C VAL A 41 12.61 1.16 13.02
N VAL A 42 13.20 1.16 11.82
CA VAL A 42 12.62 1.82 10.64
C VAL A 42 11.54 0.93 10.05
N ILE A 43 10.28 1.30 10.27
CA ILE A 43 9.16 0.68 9.56
C ILE A 43 9.13 1.30 8.16
N PRO A 44 9.20 0.50 7.07
CA PRO A 44 9.15 1.04 5.74
C PRO A 44 7.79 1.71 5.52
N GLU A 45 7.82 2.96 5.08
CA GLU A 45 6.63 3.63 4.58
C GLU A 45 6.10 2.91 3.33
N SER A 46 4.80 3.05 3.06
CA SER A 46 4.18 2.50 1.86
C SER A 46 4.96 2.96 0.62
N SER A 47 5.27 2.02 -0.28
CA SER A 47 6.03 2.33 -1.47
C SER A 47 5.24 3.31 -2.35
N ARG A 48 5.83 4.49 -2.61
CA ARG A 48 5.23 5.45 -3.54
C ARG A 48 5.10 4.81 -4.92
N LYS A 49 3.94 4.96 -5.55
CA LYS A 49 3.72 4.54 -6.94
C LYS A 49 4.78 5.19 -7.84
N LYS A 50 5.40 4.40 -8.71
CA LYS A 50 6.42 4.90 -9.66
C LYS A 50 5.74 5.79 -10.70
N GLN A 51 5.96 7.09 -10.61
CA GLN A 51 5.45 8.08 -11.55
C GLN A 51 6.50 8.35 -12.65
N PRO A 52 6.09 8.63 -13.90
CA PRO A 52 7.01 9.08 -14.93
C PRO A 52 7.62 10.41 -14.51
N LYS A 53 8.92 10.59 -14.78
CA LYS A 53 9.61 11.83 -14.43
C LYS A 53 9.05 12.99 -15.25
N ALA A 54 8.77 14.11 -14.58
CA ALA A 54 8.33 15.32 -15.24
C ALA A 54 9.35 15.77 -16.31
N PRO A 55 8.89 16.33 -17.44
CA PRO A 55 9.80 16.92 -18.42
C PRO A 55 10.56 18.09 -17.77
N PRO A 56 11.83 18.32 -18.16
CA PRO A 56 12.57 19.49 -17.70
C PRO A 56 11.95 20.78 -18.25
N ASP A 57 11.89 21.83 -17.44
CA ASP A 57 11.28 23.11 -17.84
C ASP A 57 12.03 23.79 -18.98
N PHE A 58 13.37 23.72 -18.96
CA PHE A 58 14.23 24.32 -19.97
C PHE A 58 15.23 23.33 -20.51
N VAL A 59 15.23 23.16 -21.83
CA VAL A 59 16.29 22.47 -22.56
C VAL A 59 17.31 23.53 -22.97
N ARG A 60 18.48 23.52 -22.35
CA ARG A 60 19.53 24.52 -22.59
C ARG A 60 20.34 24.25 -23.86
N ASN A 61 20.36 23.00 -24.32
CA ASN A 61 21.24 22.55 -25.39
C ASN A 61 20.45 22.36 -26.70
N VAL A 62 19.69 23.39 -27.11
CA VAL A 62 18.91 23.36 -28.35
C VAL A 62 19.72 24.06 -29.44
N TRP A 63 19.97 23.34 -30.54
CA TRP A 63 20.57 23.93 -31.75
C TRP A 63 19.50 24.64 -32.59
N GLY A 64 19.90 25.60 -33.43
CA GLY A 64 18.97 26.39 -34.24
C GLY A 64 18.06 25.54 -35.14
N SER A 65 16.84 26.01 -35.41
CA SER A 65 15.81 25.24 -36.13
C SER A 65 16.17 24.82 -37.56
N ALA A 66 17.13 25.52 -38.17
CA ALA A 66 17.65 25.22 -39.51
C ALA A 66 18.99 24.47 -39.49
N ALA A 67 19.53 24.14 -38.30
CA ALA A 67 20.74 23.34 -38.19
C ALA A 67 20.46 21.89 -38.64
N GLY A 68 21.44 21.28 -39.30
CA GLY A 68 21.33 19.88 -39.73
C GLY A 68 21.32 18.89 -38.57
N VAL A 69 21.02 17.62 -38.88
CA VAL A 69 21.02 16.51 -37.91
C VAL A 69 22.45 16.23 -37.45
N GLY A 70 22.69 16.36 -36.15
CA GLY A 70 23.92 15.96 -35.48
C GLY A 70 23.97 14.47 -35.18
N SER A 71 25.18 13.94 -34.95
CA SER A 71 25.39 12.52 -34.63
C SER A 71 24.70 12.04 -33.34
N GLY A 72 24.37 12.97 -32.43
CA GLY A 72 23.68 12.67 -31.17
C GLY A 72 22.14 12.67 -31.25
N ASP A 73 21.56 13.21 -32.33
CA ASP A 73 20.11 13.46 -32.39
C ASP A 73 19.29 12.18 -32.39
N PHE A 74 19.81 11.12 -33.00
CA PHE A 74 19.18 9.80 -32.95
C PHE A 74 19.03 9.29 -31.51
N HIS A 75 20.08 9.45 -30.68
CA HIS A 75 20.03 9.00 -29.30
C HIS A 75 19.13 9.87 -28.42
N ILE A 76 19.08 11.18 -28.70
CA ILE A 76 18.16 12.12 -28.07
C ILE A 76 16.71 11.69 -28.38
N TYR A 77 16.38 11.50 -29.65
CA TYR A 77 15.05 11.05 -30.08
C TYR A 77 14.66 9.72 -29.45
N ARG A 78 15.56 8.74 -29.46
CA ARG A 78 15.34 7.42 -28.82
C ARG A 78 15.03 7.55 -27.34
N GLY A 79 15.74 8.42 -26.62
CA GLY A 79 15.50 8.68 -25.20
C GLY A 79 14.14 9.34 -24.94
N ILE A 80 13.79 10.36 -25.73
CA ILE A 80 12.51 11.07 -25.64
C ILE A 80 11.35 10.12 -25.95
N ARG A 81 11.45 9.33 -27.03
CA ARG A 81 10.40 8.37 -27.43
C ARG A 81 10.12 7.35 -26.33
N ARG A 82 11.16 6.77 -25.71
CA ARG A 82 10.97 5.83 -24.58
C ARG A 82 10.30 6.48 -23.39
N ARG A 83 10.72 7.70 -23.03
CA ARG A 83 10.12 8.45 -21.92
C ARG A 83 8.65 8.73 -22.18
N GLU A 84 8.32 9.11 -23.41
CA GLU A 84 6.96 9.42 -23.81
C GLU A 84 6.07 8.17 -23.85
N TYR A 85 6.56 7.05 -24.39
CA TYR A 85 5.81 5.79 -24.36
C TYR A 85 5.54 5.31 -22.94
N ALA A 86 6.55 5.35 -22.06
CA ALA A 86 6.35 5.01 -20.66
C ALA A 86 5.34 5.94 -19.96
N ARG A 87 5.33 7.24 -20.33
CA ARG A 87 4.37 8.21 -19.81
C ARG A 87 2.95 7.90 -20.29
N LEU A 88 2.76 7.62 -21.58
CA LEU A 88 1.46 7.30 -22.18
C LEU A 88 0.90 5.99 -21.61
N GLU A 89 1.72 4.95 -21.53
CA GLU A 89 1.35 3.66 -20.92
C GLU A 89 0.90 3.85 -19.47
N PHE A 90 1.64 4.65 -18.70
CA PHE A 90 1.31 4.94 -17.32
C PHE A 90 -0.02 5.70 -17.16
N ILE A 91 -0.31 6.66 -18.04
CA ILE A 91 -1.59 7.39 -18.06
C ILE A 91 -2.74 6.43 -18.38
N GLU A 92 -2.56 5.58 -19.38
CA GLU A 92 -3.58 4.59 -19.77
C GLU A 92 -3.85 3.58 -18.65
N GLN A 93 -2.81 3.07 -18.00
CA GLN A 93 -2.93 2.15 -16.87
C GLN A 93 -3.65 2.80 -15.68
N GLN A 94 -3.29 4.05 -15.33
CA GLN A 94 -3.99 4.77 -14.27
C GLN A 94 -5.47 5.02 -14.58
N ALA A 95 -5.79 5.38 -15.83
CA ALA A 95 -7.18 5.56 -16.25
C ALA A 95 -7.97 4.27 -16.09
N LYS A 96 -7.39 3.12 -16.50
CA LYS A 96 -7.98 1.79 -16.32
C LYS A 96 -8.15 1.41 -14.84
N GLU A 97 -7.13 1.65 -14.01
CA GLU A 97 -7.20 1.40 -12.56
C GLU A 97 -8.30 2.25 -11.89
N LYS A 98 -8.36 3.54 -12.23
CA LYS A 98 -9.35 4.46 -11.69
C LYS A 98 -10.77 4.03 -12.08
N ALA A 99 -11.01 3.74 -13.35
CA ALA A 99 -12.32 3.27 -13.81
C ALA A 99 -12.77 1.98 -13.10
N LYS A 100 -11.84 1.04 -12.84
CA LYS A 100 -12.14 -0.19 -12.08
C LYS A 100 -12.45 0.12 -10.61
N ALA A 101 -11.69 1.01 -9.98
CA ALA A 101 -11.91 1.40 -8.59
C ALA A 101 -13.26 2.12 -8.42
N ASP A 102 -13.59 3.03 -9.33
CA ASP A 102 -14.86 3.76 -9.32
C ASP A 102 -16.06 2.80 -9.51
N ALA A 103 -15.95 1.85 -10.44
CA ALA A 103 -16.97 0.81 -10.65
C ALA A 103 -17.14 -0.09 -9.41
N PHE A 104 -16.03 -0.52 -8.80
CA PHE A 104 -16.05 -1.32 -7.58
C PHE A 104 -16.71 -0.58 -6.42
N ASN A 105 -16.36 0.70 -6.23
CA ASN A 105 -16.92 1.52 -5.17
C ASN A 105 -18.43 1.72 -5.36
N ALA A 106 -18.86 2.01 -6.59
CA ALA A 106 -20.29 2.14 -6.92
C ALA A 106 -21.06 0.85 -6.60
N GLU A 107 -20.56 -0.31 -7.06
CA GLU A 107 -21.20 -1.61 -6.80
C GLU A 107 -21.25 -1.92 -5.29
N HIS A 108 -20.18 -1.61 -4.56
CA HIS A 108 -20.10 -1.82 -3.12
C HIS A 108 -21.07 -0.91 -2.35
N GLU A 109 -21.19 0.36 -2.74
CA GLU A 109 -22.16 1.29 -2.16
C GLU A 109 -23.60 0.84 -2.39
N GLU A 110 -23.94 0.39 -3.59
CA GLU A 110 -25.28 -0.13 -3.91
C GLU A 110 -25.63 -1.35 -3.06
N LYS A 111 -24.68 -2.29 -2.93
CA LYS A 111 -24.83 -3.47 -2.07
C LYS A 111 -25.04 -3.07 -0.61
N ASN A 112 -24.27 -2.11 -0.10
CA ASN A 112 -24.41 -1.64 1.27
C ASN A 112 -25.75 -0.95 1.49
N ARG A 113 -26.19 -0.07 0.59
CA ARG A 113 -27.52 0.56 0.65
C ARG A 113 -28.63 -0.47 0.69
N ALA A 114 -28.57 -1.50 -0.18
CA ALA A 114 -29.57 -2.58 -0.20
C ALA A 114 -29.59 -3.39 1.12
N ILE A 115 -28.43 -3.64 1.73
CA ILE A 115 -28.32 -4.31 3.03
C ILE A 115 -28.85 -3.40 4.15
N GLU A 116 -28.53 -2.12 4.13
CA GLU A 116 -28.99 -1.12 5.09
C GLU A 116 -30.51 -0.96 5.07
N GLU A 117 -31.14 -0.90 3.89
CA GLU A 117 -32.59 -0.86 3.78
C GLU A 117 -33.26 -2.12 4.36
N LYS A 118 -32.72 -3.31 4.03
CA LYS A 118 -33.23 -4.59 4.57
C LYS A 118 -33.06 -4.64 6.08
N THR A 119 -31.92 -4.21 6.61
CA THR A 119 -31.64 -4.20 8.05
C THR A 119 -32.46 -3.14 8.78
N ALA A 120 -32.69 -1.96 8.20
CA ALA A 120 -33.52 -0.88 8.73
C ALA A 120 -35.00 -1.31 8.84
N LYS A 121 -35.56 -1.92 7.78
CA LYS A 121 -36.92 -2.48 7.79
C LYS A 121 -37.08 -3.52 8.91
N LYS A 122 -36.13 -4.46 9.03
CA LYS A 122 -36.12 -5.47 10.11
C LYS A 122 -35.95 -4.84 11.50
N ARG A 123 -35.08 -3.83 11.64
CA ARG A 123 -34.84 -3.09 12.89
C ARG A 123 -36.11 -2.34 13.33
N ALA A 124 -36.80 -1.66 12.42
CA ALA A 124 -38.06 -0.97 12.70
C ALA A 124 -39.14 -1.94 13.19
N LYS A 125 -39.29 -3.12 12.57
CA LYS A 125 -40.22 -4.17 13.03
C LYS A 125 -39.91 -4.64 14.45
N ARG A 126 -38.62 -4.87 14.77
CA ARG A 126 -38.19 -5.25 16.13
C ARG A 126 -38.45 -4.14 17.16
N GLN A 127 -38.20 -2.88 16.82
CA GLN A 127 -38.45 -1.75 17.72
C GLN A 127 -39.95 -1.57 18.01
N LYS A 128 -40.82 -1.69 16.99
CA LYS A 128 -42.28 -1.68 17.19
C LYS A 128 -42.74 -2.80 18.13
N ARG A 129 -42.23 -4.04 17.96
CA ARG A 129 -42.52 -5.17 18.86
C ARG A 129 -42.01 -4.92 20.29
N LYS A 130 -40.80 -4.40 20.45
CA LYS A 130 -40.22 -4.05 21.76
C LYS A 130 -41.05 -2.97 22.47
N ALA A 131 -41.49 -1.94 21.74
CA ALA A 131 -42.34 -0.88 22.27
C ALA A 131 -43.72 -1.42 22.70
N ALA A 132 -44.34 -2.29 21.89
CA ALA A 132 -45.60 -2.94 22.24
C ALA A 132 -45.48 -3.83 23.50
N LEU A 133 -44.40 -4.61 23.61
CA LEU A 133 -44.13 -5.42 24.81
C LEU A 133 -43.90 -4.55 26.05
N LYS A 134 -43.15 -3.44 25.92
CA LYS A 134 -42.94 -2.49 27.02
C LYS A 134 -44.26 -1.86 27.48
N ARG A 135 -45.16 -1.49 26.56
CA ARG A 135 -46.51 -1.01 26.88
C ARG A 135 -47.33 -2.06 27.65
N LYS A 136 -47.35 -3.32 27.17
CA LYS A 136 -48.04 -4.41 27.87
C LYS A 136 -47.48 -4.64 29.27
N ARG A 137 -46.15 -4.68 29.42
CA ARG A 137 -45.51 -4.87 30.74
C ARG A 137 -45.81 -3.71 31.69
N ARG A 138 -45.86 -2.47 31.20
CA ARG A 138 -46.21 -1.29 32.01
C ARG A 138 -47.69 -1.29 32.43
N GLY A 139 -48.58 -1.92 31.68
CA GLY A 139 -49.99 -2.13 32.07
C GLY A 139 -50.25 -3.40 32.89
N LEU A 140 -49.23 -4.24 33.10
CA LEU A 140 -49.32 -5.50 33.87
C LEU A 140 -48.71 -5.37 35.28
N ILE A 141 -48.12 -4.21 35.59
CA ILE A 141 -47.69 -3.87 36.95
C ILE A 141 -48.75 -2.89 37.47
N PRO A 142 -49.55 -3.26 38.50
CA PRO A 142 -50.52 -2.37 39.12
C PRO A 142 -49.86 -1.14 39.76
#